data_AF-A0A9E3NNW7-F1
#
_entry.id   AF-A0A9E3NNW7-F1
#
_cell.length_a   1.000
_cell.length_b   1.000
_cell.length_c   1.000
_cell.angle_alpha   90.00
_cell.angle_beta   90.00
_cell.angle_gamma   90.00
#
_symmetry.space_group_name_H-M   'P 1'
#
loop_
_entity.id
_entity.type
_entity.pdbx_description
1 polymer ?
#
loop_
_entity_poly.entity_id
_entity_poly.type
_entity_poly.pdbx_seq_one_letter_code
_entity_poly.pdbx_strand_id
1 'polypeptide(L)'
;MHIDRGSFLMLVSTLSIGAVGGYVSAEKRLFPAIDKWRGRAPEPTAPPVAPEPPKPVAAVETADAAPPPPPAPAAPACDDTTGSPGDCPPPGFPTFEGGCGSFAHTRCNEFKQAFKPKVAQAAVECLTKLTAAQRCDPVRVNLCGHLALTNACPEPESANGADAGSSVVVSTCQAIAQKCGASPIAPSPVECKQLLAGMTEKGRERTSACMKTHCFDRGLVGCEGVAAPR
;
A
#
# COMPACT_ATOMS: atom_id res chain seq x y z
N MET A 1 -9.41 10.33 -40.80
CA MET A 1 -10.47 10.88 -39.94
C MET A 1 -9.91 12.11 -39.23
N HIS A 2 -10.27 13.32 -39.67
CA HIS A 2 -9.88 14.57 -39.02
C HIS A 2 -10.96 14.94 -38.01
N ILE A 3 -10.62 15.00 -36.72
CA ILE A 3 -11.52 15.48 -35.68
C ILE A 3 -11.24 16.97 -35.50
N ASP A 4 -12.29 17.77 -35.70
CA ASP A 4 -12.24 19.22 -35.67
C ASP A 4 -12.17 19.74 -34.24
N ARG A 5 -11.09 20.47 -33.90
CA ARG A 5 -10.81 20.98 -32.54
C ARG A 5 -11.88 21.96 -32.05
N GLY A 6 -12.70 22.54 -32.93
CA GLY A 6 -13.74 23.50 -32.56
C GLY A 6 -14.94 22.88 -31.82
N SER A 7 -15.27 21.61 -32.05
CA SER A 7 -16.47 20.99 -31.47
C SER A 7 -16.32 20.60 -29.99
N PHE A 8 -15.09 20.48 -29.48
CA PHE A 8 -14.87 20.11 -28.07
C PHE A 8 -15.17 21.26 -27.09
N LEU A 9 -15.06 22.53 -27.52
CA LEU A 9 -15.26 23.66 -26.62
C LEU A 9 -16.73 24.02 -26.40
N MET A 10 -17.65 23.56 -27.26
CA MET A 10 -19.09 23.82 -27.10
C MET A 10 -19.82 22.81 -26.20
N LEU A 11 -19.20 21.66 -25.89
CA LEU A 11 -19.79 20.65 -24.98
C LEU A 11 -19.46 20.89 -23.51
N VAL A 12 -18.49 21.75 -23.20
CA VAL A 12 -18.05 22.03 -21.82
C VAL A 12 -18.87 23.16 -21.17
N SER A 13 -19.57 23.98 -21.96
CA SER A 13 -20.30 25.16 -21.46
C SER A 13 -21.69 24.89 -20.91
N THR A 14 -22.25 23.67 -21.05
CA THR A 14 -23.60 23.33 -20.56
C THR A 14 -23.64 22.58 -19.23
N LEU A 15 -22.50 22.35 -18.57
CA LEU A 15 -22.41 21.53 -17.35
C LEU A 15 -22.24 22.33 -16.04
N SER A 16 -22.55 23.63 -16.03
CA SER A 16 -22.34 24.50 -14.86
C SER A 16 -23.62 25.07 -14.23
N ILE A 17 -24.81 24.64 -14.65
CA ILE A 17 -26.08 25.09 -14.05
C ILE A 17 -26.91 23.85 -13.64
N GLY A 18 -26.68 23.36 -12.42
CA GLY A 18 -27.58 22.36 -11.81
C GLY A 18 -26.92 21.36 -10.86
N ALA A 19 -26.32 21.81 -9.75
CA ALA A 19 -25.92 20.89 -8.66
C ALA A 19 -25.92 21.54 -7.26
N VAL A 20 -26.78 22.53 -7.01
CA VAL A 20 -26.96 23.12 -5.67
C VAL A 20 -28.31 22.65 -5.14
N GLY A 21 -28.39 21.44 -4.58
CA GLY A 21 -29.64 20.95 -3.99
C GLY A 21 -29.68 19.51 -3.49
N GLY A 22 -28.73 18.64 -3.86
CA GLY A 22 -28.82 17.21 -3.54
C GLY A 22 -28.11 16.74 -2.26
N TYR A 23 -27.24 17.55 -1.64
CA TYR A 23 -26.29 17.05 -0.63
C TYR A 23 -26.79 16.99 0.82
N VAL A 24 -28.00 17.46 1.13
CA VAL A 24 -28.45 17.62 2.55
C VAL A 24 -29.31 16.45 3.06
N SER A 25 -29.64 15.44 2.24
CA SER A 25 -30.56 14.36 2.66
C SER A 25 -29.97 12.94 2.70
N ALA A 26 -28.68 12.74 2.43
CA ALA A 26 -28.05 11.41 2.44
C ALA A 26 -27.16 11.10 3.66
N GLU A 27 -26.99 12.03 4.61
CA GLU A 27 -26.04 11.84 5.73
C GLU A 27 -26.61 11.16 6.97
N LYS A 28 -27.91 10.84 7.04
CA LYS A 28 -28.50 10.43 8.32
C LYS A 28 -28.45 8.94 8.68
N ARG A 29 -27.89 8.02 7.88
CA ARG A 29 -28.02 6.58 8.20
C ARG A 29 -26.88 5.61 7.89
N LEU A 30 -25.64 5.99 7.58
CA LEU A 30 -24.64 4.96 7.20
C LEU A 30 -23.20 5.05 7.75
N PHE A 31 -22.87 5.97 8.67
CA PHE A 31 -21.53 5.92 9.31
C PHE A 31 -21.58 6.24 10.82
N PRO A 32 -21.43 5.25 11.72
CA PRO A 32 -20.83 5.50 13.01
C PRO A 32 -19.30 5.53 12.84
N ALA A 33 -18.68 6.60 13.35
CA ALA A 33 -17.26 6.70 13.70
C ALA A 33 -16.25 7.17 12.63
N ILE A 34 -16.32 8.45 12.21
CA ILE A 34 -15.10 9.20 11.82
C ILE A 34 -15.12 10.66 12.33
N ASP A 35 -15.64 10.92 13.54
CA ASP A 35 -15.72 12.27 14.12
C ASP A 35 -14.77 12.53 15.31
N LYS A 36 -13.69 11.75 15.47
CA LYS A 36 -12.80 11.88 16.63
C LYS A 36 -11.59 12.81 16.48
N TRP A 37 -11.42 13.52 15.36
CA TRP A 37 -10.21 14.34 15.13
C TRP A 37 -10.44 15.82 14.84
N ARG A 38 -11.61 16.40 15.14
CA ARG A 38 -11.78 17.86 15.17
C ARG A 38 -12.24 18.36 16.54
N GLY A 39 -11.33 19.06 17.21
CA GLY A 39 -11.64 20.15 18.14
C GLY A 39 -12.52 19.80 19.34
N ARG A 40 -11.96 19.10 20.33
CA ARG A 40 -12.58 19.01 21.65
C ARG A 40 -12.26 20.29 22.44
N ALA A 41 -13.28 21.09 22.74
CA ALA A 41 -13.24 22.10 23.79
C ALA A 41 -13.01 21.43 25.16
N PRO A 42 -12.29 22.05 26.11
CA PRO A 42 -12.09 21.48 27.43
C PRO A 42 -13.44 21.33 28.16
N GLU A 43 -13.79 20.10 28.53
CA GLU A 43 -14.98 19.78 29.33
C GLU A 43 -14.76 20.17 30.81
N PRO A 44 -15.82 20.53 31.56
CA PRO A 44 -15.71 20.95 32.96
C PRO A 44 -15.30 19.80 33.88
N THR A 45 -14.35 20.09 34.76
CA THR A 45 -13.80 19.18 35.77
C THR A 45 -14.90 18.68 36.73
N ALA A 46 -15.14 17.37 36.76
CA ALA A 46 -15.92 16.72 37.82
C ALA A 46 -15.09 16.60 39.12
N PRO A 47 -15.72 16.64 40.31
CA PRO A 47 -15.02 16.60 41.59
C PRO A 47 -14.36 15.23 41.85
N PRO A 48 -13.25 15.20 42.63
CA PRO A 48 -12.47 14.00 42.85
C PRO A 48 -13.22 12.97 43.71
N VAL A 49 -13.33 11.75 43.19
CA VAL A 49 -13.78 10.57 43.94
C VAL A 49 -12.59 9.99 44.71
N ALA A 50 -12.80 9.75 46.01
CA ALA A 50 -11.79 9.20 46.91
C ALA A 50 -11.31 7.80 46.48
N PRO A 51 -10.02 7.47 46.62
CA PRO A 51 -9.49 6.16 46.27
C PRO A 51 -9.95 5.08 47.26
N GLU A 52 -10.54 4.00 46.74
CA GLU A 52 -10.80 2.78 47.50
C GLU A 52 -9.49 2.04 47.86
N PRO A 53 -9.43 1.38 49.02
CA PRO A 53 -8.25 0.62 49.45
C PRO A 53 -8.05 -0.64 48.58
N PRO A 54 -6.79 -0.96 48.18
CA PRO A 54 -6.52 -2.11 47.34
C PRO A 54 -6.72 -3.43 48.10
N LYS A 55 -7.49 -4.34 47.47
CA LYS A 55 -7.58 -5.75 47.86
C LYS A 55 -6.20 -6.43 47.78
N PRO A 56 -5.81 -7.26 48.77
CA PRO A 56 -4.60 -8.05 48.67
C PRO A 56 -4.79 -9.14 47.60
N VAL A 57 -4.14 -8.97 46.46
CA VAL A 57 -3.96 -10.01 45.45
C VAL A 57 -2.84 -10.93 45.93
N ALA A 58 -3.17 -12.22 46.00
CA ALA A 58 -2.25 -13.29 46.35
C ALA A 58 -0.99 -13.25 45.47
N ALA A 59 0.15 -13.54 46.10
CA ALA A 59 1.45 -13.63 45.45
C ALA A 59 1.39 -14.61 44.27
N VAL A 60 1.60 -14.08 43.07
CA VAL A 60 1.91 -14.89 41.89
C VAL A 60 3.36 -15.30 42.05
N GLU A 61 3.59 -16.61 42.22
CA GLU A 61 4.92 -17.22 42.15
C GLU A 61 5.62 -16.72 40.89
N THR A 62 6.79 -16.11 41.09
CA THR A 62 7.77 -15.80 40.06
C THR A 62 8.24 -17.11 39.45
N ALA A 63 7.55 -17.56 38.40
CA ALA A 63 8.07 -18.56 37.50
C ALA A 63 9.29 -17.98 36.78
N ASP A 64 10.43 -18.62 37.00
CA ASP A 64 11.72 -18.41 36.36
C ASP A 64 11.54 -18.00 34.88
N ALA A 65 11.87 -16.75 34.57
CA ALA A 65 11.80 -16.23 33.21
C ALA A 65 12.84 -16.94 32.35
N ALA A 66 12.40 -17.90 31.56
CA ALA A 66 13.22 -18.53 30.54
C ALA A 66 13.89 -17.44 29.68
N PRO A 67 15.21 -17.53 29.40
CA PRO A 67 15.89 -16.54 28.58
C PRO A 67 15.19 -16.41 27.23
N PRO A 68 15.06 -15.18 26.69
CA PRO A 68 14.41 -14.96 25.40
C PRO A 68 15.09 -15.85 24.34
N PRO A 69 14.30 -16.50 23.46
CA PRO A 69 14.87 -17.32 22.39
C PRO A 69 15.86 -16.46 21.59
N PRO A 70 17.04 -17.01 21.22
CA PRO A 70 18.02 -16.26 20.46
C PRO A 70 17.36 -15.70 19.19
N PRO A 71 17.67 -14.44 18.81
CA PRO A 71 17.11 -13.84 17.61
C PRO A 71 17.36 -14.80 16.44
N ALA A 72 16.28 -15.17 15.76
CA ALA A 72 16.38 -16.00 14.56
C ALA A 72 17.38 -15.34 13.60
N PRO A 73 18.29 -16.11 12.97
CA PRO A 73 19.25 -15.54 12.04
C PRO A 73 18.50 -14.70 11.02
N ALA A 74 18.90 -13.43 10.90
CA ALA A 74 18.30 -12.50 9.97
C ALA A 74 18.23 -13.18 8.61
N ALA A 75 17.02 -13.33 8.07
CA ALA A 75 16.85 -13.92 6.76
C ALA A 75 17.71 -13.09 5.78
N PRO A 76 18.51 -13.75 4.91
CA PRO A 76 19.37 -13.02 3.99
C PRO A 76 18.54 -12.03 3.18
N ALA A 77 19.15 -10.87 2.91
CA ALA A 77 18.60 -9.82 2.05
C ALA A 77 17.96 -10.44 0.81
N CYS A 78 16.90 -9.83 0.29
CA CYS A 78 16.09 -10.45 -0.76
C CYS A 78 16.89 -10.74 -2.02
N ASP A 79 17.37 -11.98 -2.10
CA ASP A 79 18.17 -12.50 -3.19
C ASP A 79 17.29 -12.61 -4.44
N ASP A 80 17.78 -12.01 -5.52
CA ASP A 80 17.16 -11.96 -6.84
C ASP A 80 16.99 -13.34 -7.49
N THR A 81 17.65 -14.37 -6.96
CA THR A 81 17.68 -15.72 -7.55
C THR A 81 16.78 -16.74 -6.86
N THR A 82 16.32 -16.44 -5.64
CA THR A 82 15.45 -17.36 -4.88
C THR A 82 13.96 -17.08 -5.04
N GLY A 83 13.19 -18.16 -5.17
CA GLY A 83 11.73 -18.14 -5.27
C GLY A 83 11.24 -18.58 -6.65
N SER A 84 10.05 -19.17 -6.68
CA SER A 84 9.38 -19.55 -7.93
C SER A 84 7.95 -19.04 -7.87
N PRO A 85 7.65 -17.90 -8.51
CA PRO A 85 6.30 -17.36 -8.48
C PRO A 85 5.36 -18.33 -9.21
N GLY A 86 4.39 -18.87 -8.46
CA GLY A 86 3.40 -19.81 -8.98
C GLY A 86 2.52 -19.22 -10.09
N ASP A 87 1.60 -20.00 -10.63
CA ASP A 87 0.76 -19.55 -11.75
C ASP A 87 -0.19 -18.42 -11.37
N CYS A 88 -0.41 -17.51 -12.33
CA CYS A 88 -1.36 -16.44 -12.15
C CYS A 88 -2.79 -16.99 -12.14
N PRO A 89 -3.70 -16.40 -11.33
CA PRO A 89 -5.10 -16.80 -11.36
C PRO A 89 -5.64 -16.66 -12.79
N PRO A 90 -6.55 -17.54 -13.22
CA PRO A 90 -7.14 -17.45 -14.54
C PRO A 90 -7.82 -16.08 -14.72
N PRO A 91 -7.85 -15.54 -15.95
CA PRO A 91 -8.61 -14.31 -16.23
C PRO A 91 -10.06 -14.52 -15.80
N GLY A 92 -10.64 -13.49 -15.16
CA GLY A 92 -12.03 -13.53 -14.74
C GLY A 92 -12.97 -13.45 -15.96
N PHE A 93 -14.26 -13.62 -15.68
CA PHE A 93 -15.29 -13.38 -16.69
C PHE A 93 -15.15 -11.99 -17.30
N PRO A 94 -15.45 -11.84 -18.59
CA PRO A 94 -15.34 -10.56 -19.25
C PRO A 94 -16.31 -9.53 -18.64
N THR A 95 -15.96 -8.24 -18.77
CA THR A 95 -16.68 -7.14 -18.13
C THR A 95 -18.13 -6.99 -18.58
N PHE A 96 -18.47 -7.49 -19.77
CA PHE A 96 -19.85 -7.47 -20.27
C PHE A 96 -20.79 -8.41 -19.48
N GLU A 97 -20.27 -9.42 -18.79
CA GLU A 97 -21.05 -10.34 -17.93
C GLU A 97 -21.00 -9.93 -16.46
N GLY A 98 -20.53 -8.70 -16.17
CA GLY A 98 -20.31 -8.24 -14.79
C GLY A 98 -19.05 -8.80 -14.13
N GLY A 99 -18.15 -9.43 -14.90
CA GLY A 99 -16.84 -9.83 -14.42
C GLY A 99 -15.82 -8.69 -14.42
N CYS A 100 -14.62 -8.95 -13.89
CA CYS A 100 -13.51 -7.98 -13.88
C CYS A 100 -12.51 -8.15 -15.04
N GLY A 101 -12.86 -8.98 -16.03
CA GLY A 101 -11.98 -9.31 -17.15
C GLY A 101 -10.64 -9.87 -16.68
N SER A 102 -9.56 -9.45 -17.35
CA SER A 102 -8.20 -9.91 -17.09
C SER A 102 -7.45 -9.10 -16.03
N PHE A 103 -8.12 -8.28 -15.21
CA PHE A 103 -7.43 -7.34 -14.31
C PHE A 103 -6.44 -8.02 -13.34
N ALA A 104 -6.92 -8.94 -12.48
CA ALA A 104 -6.06 -9.64 -11.53
C ALA A 104 -4.97 -10.49 -12.20
N HIS A 105 -5.30 -11.09 -13.35
CA HIS A 105 -4.33 -11.84 -14.15
C HIS A 105 -3.22 -10.93 -14.70
N THR A 106 -3.58 -9.74 -15.20
CA THR A 106 -2.65 -8.73 -15.70
C THR A 106 -1.75 -8.23 -14.58
N ARG A 107 -2.34 -7.86 -13.42
CA ARG A 107 -1.57 -7.42 -12.25
C ARG A 107 -0.62 -8.50 -11.74
N CYS A 108 -1.05 -9.76 -11.74
CA CYS A 108 -0.17 -10.87 -11.40
C CYS A 108 1.06 -10.95 -12.32
N ASN A 109 0.87 -10.85 -13.64
CA ASN A 109 1.98 -10.85 -14.59
C ASN A 109 2.90 -9.63 -14.41
N GLU A 110 2.33 -8.48 -14.04
CA GLU A 110 3.12 -7.29 -13.71
C GLU A 110 3.95 -7.49 -12.45
N PHE A 111 3.40 -8.09 -11.39
CA PHE A 111 4.13 -8.45 -10.18
C PHE A 111 5.29 -9.40 -10.48
N LYS A 112 5.08 -10.42 -11.33
CA LYS A 112 6.16 -11.32 -11.76
C LYS A 112 7.31 -10.62 -12.49
N GLN A 113 7.03 -9.52 -13.20
CA GLN A 113 8.05 -8.76 -13.93
C GLN A 113 8.72 -7.68 -13.07
N ALA A 114 7.95 -7.06 -12.17
CA ALA A 114 8.39 -5.91 -11.38
C ALA A 114 9.03 -6.32 -10.06
N PHE A 115 8.68 -7.47 -9.49
CA PHE A 115 9.16 -7.90 -8.18
C PHE A 115 10.22 -9.00 -8.31
N LYS A 116 11.10 -9.08 -7.31
CA LYS A 116 12.04 -10.19 -7.20
C LYS A 116 11.28 -11.52 -7.04
N PRO A 117 11.84 -12.68 -7.42
CA PRO A 117 11.08 -13.93 -7.50
C PRO A 117 10.41 -14.35 -6.19
N LYS A 118 11.09 -14.21 -5.04
CA LYS A 118 10.51 -14.46 -3.70
C LYS A 118 9.33 -13.55 -3.37
N VAL A 119 9.43 -12.26 -3.69
CA VAL A 119 8.36 -11.28 -3.48
C VAL A 119 7.20 -11.56 -4.43
N ALA A 120 7.49 -11.81 -5.70
CA ALA A 120 6.49 -12.19 -6.69
C ALA A 120 5.72 -13.43 -6.23
N GLN A 121 6.40 -14.44 -5.68
CA GLN A 121 5.76 -15.64 -5.14
C GLN A 121 4.77 -15.29 -4.01
N ALA A 122 5.18 -14.48 -3.03
CA ALA A 122 4.30 -14.03 -1.95
C ALA A 122 3.10 -13.22 -2.47
N ALA A 123 3.32 -12.34 -3.47
CA ALA A 123 2.25 -11.56 -4.08
C ALA A 123 1.24 -12.45 -4.81
N VAL A 124 1.72 -13.43 -5.59
CA VAL A 124 0.87 -14.39 -6.31
C VAL A 124 0.09 -15.26 -5.33
N GLU A 125 0.73 -15.73 -4.25
CA GLU A 125 0.06 -16.51 -3.20
C GLU A 125 -1.04 -15.70 -2.50
N CYS A 126 -0.83 -14.40 -2.27
CA CYS A 126 -1.88 -13.53 -1.76
C CYS A 126 -3.05 -13.42 -2.76
N LEU A 127 -2.75 -13.22 -4.06
CA LEU A 127 -3.79 -13.12 -5.10
C LEU A 127 -4.62 -14.40 -5.27
N THR A 128 -4.00 -15.57 -5.14
CA THR A 128 -4.72 -16.85 -5.25
C THR A 128 -5.68 -17.06 -4.08
N LYS A 129 -5.36 -16.53 -2.90
CA LYS A 129 -6.23 -16.54 -1.70
C LYS A 129 -7.43 -15.59 -1.79
N LEU A 130 -7.40 -14.59 -2.69
CA LEU A 130 -8.54 -13.69 -2.91
C LEU A 130 -9.71 -14.42 -3.57
N THR A 131 -10.94 -14.12 -3.14
CA THR A 131 -12.16 -14.59 -3.79
C THR A 131 -12.33 -13.97 -5.18
N ALA A 132 -13.17 -14.55 -6.04
CA ALA A 132 -13.41 -14.03 -7.39
C ALA A 132 -13.86 -12.54 -7.38
N ALA A 133 -14.74 -12.16 -6.45
CA ALA A 133 -15.17 -10.76 -6.29
C ALA A 133 -14.03 -9.85 -5.81
N GLN A 134 -13.18 -10.31 -4.90
CA GLN A 134 -12.04 -9.53 -4.40
C GLN A 134 -10.95 -9.33 -5.47
N ARG A 135 -10.81 -10.26 -6.41
CA ARG A 135 -9.91 -10.11 -7.56
C ARG A 135 -10.36 -8.99 -8.51
N CYS A 136 -11.62 -8.59 -8.44
CA CYS A 136 -12.14 -7.43 -9.17
C CYS A 136 -11.85 -6.09 -8.47
N ASP A 137 -11.45 -6.11 -7.20
CA ASP A 137 -11.17 -4.91 -6.42
C ASP A 137 -9.69 -4.51 -6.59
N PRO A 138 -9.40 -3.37 -7.25
CA PRO A 138 -8.03 -2.91 -7.44
C PRO A 138 -7.29 -2.66 -6.12
N VAL A 139 -8.00 -2.25 -5.07
CA VAL A 139 -7.41 -1.99 -3.75
C VAL A 139 -6.90 -3.29 -3.15
N ARG A 140 -7.69 -4.37 -3.21
CA ARG A 140 -7.31 -5.70 -2.68
C ARG A 140 -6.14 -6.31 -3.44
N VAL A 141 -6.16 -6.21 -4.77
CA VAL A 141 -5.10 -6.72 -5.63
C VAL A 141 -3.79 -5.97 -5.40
N ASN A 142 -3.83 -4.64 -5.29
CA ASN A 142 -2.63 -3.83 -5.00
C ASN A 142 -2.11 -4.07 -3.58
N LEU A 143 -3.01 -4.26 -2.60
CA LEU A 143 -2.62 -4.59 -1.23
C LEU A 143 -1.82 -5.90 -1.16
N CYS A 144 -2.13 -6.90 -1.99
CA CYS A 144 -1.32 -8.12 -2.08
C CYS A 144 0.12 -7.85 -2.55
N GLY A 145 0.31 -6.94 -3.51
CA GLY A 145 1.65 -6.52 -3.95
C GLY A 145 2.41 -5.81 -2.83
N HIS A 146 1.74 -4.87 -2.16
CA HIS A 146 2.31 -4.12 -1.05
C HIS A 146 2.73 -5.01 0.13
N LEU A 147 1.84 -5.92 0.56
CA LEU A 147 2.13 -6.87 1.63
C LEU A 147 3.27 -7.82 1.26
N ALA A 148 3.39 -8.20 -0.01
CA ALA A 148 4.52 -9.02 -0.45
C ALA A 148 5.84 -8.27 -0.34
N LEU A 149 5.89 -7.00 -0.75
CA LEU A 149 7.09 -6.17 -0.69
C LEU A 149 7.53 -5.88 0.75
N THR A 150 6.57 -5.64 1.65
CA THR A 150 6.89 -5.35 3.06
C THR A 150 7.26 -6.59 3.86
N ASN A 151 6.65 -7.75 3.59
CA ASN A 151 6.85 -8.94 4.42
C ASN A 151 7.88 -9.95 3.87
N ALA A 152 8.09 -10.04 2.55
CA ALA A 152 8.95 -11.10 2.00
C ALA A 152 10.46 -10.80 2.14
N CYS A 153 10.81 -9.54 2.36
CA CYS A 153 12.18 -9.01 2.36
C CYS A 153 12.50 -8.16 3.59
N PRO A 154 12.32 -8.62 4.84
CA PRO A 154 12.67 -7.80 5.99
C PRO A 154 14.15 -7.39 5.90
N GLU A 155 14.42 -6.10 5.72
CA GLU A 155 15.79 -5.61 5.73
C GLU A 155 16.32 -5.83 7.16
N PRO A 156 17.51 -6.44 7.33
CA PRO A 156 18.09 -6.58 8.65
C PRO A 156 18.35 -5.18 9.23
N GLU A 157 17.61 -4.84 10.28
CA GLU A 157 17.69 -3.56 11.01
C GLU A 157 19.12 -3.21 11.47
N SER A 158 20.02 -4.21 11.51
CA SER A 158 21.40 -4.10 11.99
C SER A 158 22.49 -4.15 10.91
N ALA A 159 22.14 -4.13 9.61
CA ALA A 159 23.15 -4.03 8.55
C ALA A 159 23.66 -2.58 8.38
N ASN A 160 24.30 -2.05 9.42
CA ASN A 160 25.27 -0.96 9.31
C ASN A 160 26.56 -1.41 8.56
N GLY A 161 26.65 -2.69 8.20
CA GLY A 161 27.70 -3.23 7.34
C GLY A 161 27.33 -3.06 5.88
N ALA A 162 27.82 -1.98 5.27
CA ALA A 162 28.47 -1.88 3.94
C ALA A 162 28.13 -2.85 2.79
N ASP A 163 27.02 -3.56 2.79
CA ASP A 163 26.50 -4.13 1.57
C ASP A 163 25.96 -2.97 0.75
N ALA A 164 26.60 -2.77 -0.39
CA ALA A 164 26.22 -1.83 -1.43
C ALA A 164 24.88 -2.25 -2.07
N GLY A 165 23.83 -2.35 -1.24
CA GLY A 165 22.42 -2.38 -1.57
C GLY A 165 22.05 -1.08 -2.26
N SER A 166 22.53 -1.00 -3.50
CA SER A 166 22.43 0.01 -4.52
C SER A 166 22.28 1.44 -4.01
N SER A 167 23.36 2.22 -4.10
CA SER A 167 23.33 3.69 -4.09
C SER A 167 22.20 4.27 -4.98
N VAL A 168 21.80 3.53 -6.00
CA VAL A 168 20.64 3.78 -6.86
C VAL A 168 19.31 3.81 -6.09
N VAL A 169 19.05 2.87 -5.18
CA VAL A 169 17.81 2.84 -4.38
C VAL A 169 17.74 4.04 -3.46
N VAL A 170 18.84 4.34 -2.75
CA VAL A 170 18.91 5.48 -1.83
C VAL A 170 18.71 6.80 -2.60
N SER A 171 19.41 6.98 -3.72
CA SER A 171 19.26 8.19 -4.55
C SER A 171 17.87 8.31 -5.17
N THR A 172 17.26 7.20 -5.60
CA THR A 172 15.87 7.18 -6.10
C THR A 172 14.89 7.59 -5.01
N CYS A 173 15.01 7.05 -3.80
CA CYS A 173 14.14 7.42 -2.68
C CYS A 173 14.33 8.87 -2.26
N GLN A 174 15.55 9.39 -2.27
CA GLN A 174 15.80 10.80 -1.99
C GLN A 174 15.19 11.72 -3.06
N ALA A 175 15.28 11.34 -4.33
CA ALA A 175 14.65 12.08 -5.42
C ALA A 175 13.12 12.06 -5.33
N ILE A 176 12.52 10.92 -4.94
CA ILE A 176 11.08 10.83 -4.65
C ILE A 176 10.74 11.73 -3.47
N ALA A 177 11.45 11.63 -2.34
CA ALA A 177 11.18 12.44 -1.16
C ALA A 177 11.28 13.94 -1.43
N GLN A 178 12.23 14.39 -2.26
CA GLN A 178 12.34 15.79 -2.66
C GLN A 178 11.16 16.26 -3.52
N LYS A 179 10.70 15.46 -4.47
CA LYS A 179 9.57 15.81 -5.34
C LYS A 179 8.22 15.69 -4.65
N CYS A 180 8.13 14.74 -3.73
CA CYS A 180 6.89 14.32 -3.09
C CYS A 180 6.74 14.81 -1.66
N GLY A 181 7.75 15.44 -1.05
CA GLY A 181 7.77 15.72 0.39
C GLY A 181 6.65 16.63 0.89
N ALA A 182 5.97 17.34 -0.01
CA ALA A 182 4.77 18.12 0.31
C ALA A 182 3.46 17.28 0.30
N SER A 183 3.49 16.05 -0.21
CA SER A 183 2.34 15.15 -0.28
C SER A 183 2.12 14.47 1.08
N PRO A 184 0.89 14.46 1.61
CA PRO A 184 0.57 13.71 2.84
C PRO A 184 0.68 12.20 2.67
N ILE A 185 0.79 11.72 1.42
CA ILE A 185 0.91 10.30 1.05
C ILE A 185 2.35 9.95 0.63
N ALA A 186 3.30 10.86 0.87
CA ALA A 186 4.70 10.59 0.57
C ALA A 186 5.21 9.46 1.47
N PRO A 187 5.82 8.41 0.91
CA PRO A 187 6.41 7.35 1.72
C PRO A 187 7.58 7.89 2.52
N SER A 188 7.78 7.36 3.72
CA SER A 188 9.01 7.62 4.45
C SER A 188 10.22 7.08 3.67
N PRO A 189 11.43 7.64 3.86
CA PRO A 189 12.63 7.13 3.22
C PRO A 189 12.91 5.66 3.53
N VAL A 190 12.50 5.19 4.72
CA VAL A 190 12.65 3.80 5.15
C VAL A 190 11.70 2.90 4.36
N GLU A 191 10.41 3.25 4.29
CA GLU A 191 9.42 2.51 3.51
C GLU A 191 9.80 2.46 2.02
N CYS A 192 10.28 3.57 1.46
CA CYS A 192 10.73 3.61 0.07
C CYS A 192 11.89 2.63 -0.19
N LYS A 193 12.90 2.60 0.69
CA LYS A 193 14.04 1.68 0.56
C LYS A 193 13.57 0.23 0.64
N GLN A 194 12.77 -0.08 1.65
CA GLN A 194 12.17 -1.39 1.87
C GLN A 194 11.41 -1.88 0.63
N LEU A 195 10.58 -1.00 0.05
CA LEU A 195 9.80 -1.32 -1.14
C LEU A 195 10.67 -1.53 -2.37
N LEU A 196 11.61 -0.62 -2.65
CA LEU A 196 12.48 -0.74 -3.82
C LEU A 196 13.47 -1.91 -3.71
N ALA A 197 13.82 -2.35 -2.49
CA ALA A 197 14.66 -3.52 -2.25
C ALA A 197 13.99 -4.83 -2.70
N GLY A 198 12.67 -4.92 -2.62
CA GLY A 198 11.90 -6.08 -3.10
C GLY A 198 11.61 -6.08 -4.62
N MET A 199 12.02 -5.03 -5.34
CA MET A 199 11.74 -4.85 -6.77
C MET A 199 12.94 -5.21 -7.65
N THR A 200 12.66 -5.68 -8.86
CA THR A 200 13.66 -5.77 -9.93
C THR A 200 14.05 -4.38 -10.42
N GLU A 201 15.13 -4.26 -11.19
CA GLU A 201 15.54 -2.99 -11.79
C GLU A 201 14.42 -2.35 -12.63
N LYS A 202 13.76 -3.17 -13.46
CA LYS A 202 12.60 -2.76 -14.26
C LYS A 202 11.43 -2.29 -13.38
N GLY A 203 11.19 -2.96 -12.25
CA GLY A 203 10.18 -2.56 -11.27
C GLY A 203 10.50 -1.21 -10.62
N ARG A 204 11.76 -0.99 -10.23
CA ARG A 204 12.22 0.28 -9.65
C ARG A 204 12.08 1.44 -10.63
N GLU A 205 12.50 1.25 -11.88
CA GLU A 205 12.37 2.27 -12.92
C GLU A 205 10.90 2.68 -13.12
N ARG A 206 10.01 1.69 -13.30
CA ARG A 206 8.56 1.93 -13.46
C ARG A 206 7.94 2.63 -12.26
N THR A 207 8.27 2.17 -11.05
CA THR A 207 7.75 2.77 -9.81
C THR A 207 8.23 4.21 -9.67
N SER A 208 9.52 4.48 -9.95
CA SER A 208 10.06 5.84 -9.94
C SER A 208 9.40 6.74 -11.01
N ALA A 209 9.09 6.21 -12.19
CA ALA A 209 8.40 6.93 -13.25
C ALA A 209 6.96 7.27 -12.85
N CYS A 210 6.23 6.31 -12.29
CA CYS A 210 4.88 6.53 -11.77
C CYS A 210 4.88 7.57 -10.63
N MET A 211 5.82 7.48 -9.69
CA MET A 211 5.93 8.44 -8.57
C MET A 211 6.22 9.87 -9.04
N LYS A 212 6.87 10.05 -10.19
CA LYS A 212 7.11 11.40 -10.76
C LYS A 212 5.81 12.07 -11.20
N THR A 213 4.80 11.30 -11.64
CA THR A 213 3.54 11.84 -12.15
C THR A 213 2.39 11.71 -11.18
N HIS A 214 2.40 10.70 -10.31
CA HIS A 214 1.27 10.33 -9.45
C HIS A 214 1.51 10.44 -7.95
N CYS A 215 2.35 11.39 -7.54
CA CYS A 215 2.75 11.47 -6.14
C CYS A 215 1.66 11.98 -5.19
N PHE A 216 0.69 12.72 -5.70
CA PHE A 216 -0.35 13.35 -4.90
C PHE A 216 -1.67 12.58 -4.92
N ASP A 217 -1.88 11.73 -5.92
CA ASP A 217 -3.11 10.97 -6.15
C ASP A 217 -2.96 9.48 -5.81
N ARG A 218 -1.84 8.85 -6.19
CA ARG A 218 -1.63 7.41 -5.95
C ARG A 218 -0.69 7.10 -4.81
N GLY A 219 0.35 7.94 -4.63
CA GLY A 219 1.44 7.65 -3.71
C GLY A 219 2.18 6.36 -4.06
N LEU A 220 3.00 5.86 -3.13
CA LEU A 220 3.85 4.69 -3.39
C LEU A 220 3.03 3.45 -3.70
N VAL A 221 2.03 3.13 -2.86
CA VAL A 221 1.17 1.93 -2.96
C VAL A 221 0.46 1.82 -4.32
N GLY A 222 0.02 2.94 -4.89
CA GLY A 222 -0.64 2.94 -6.20
C GLY A 222 0.33 2.94 -7.40
N CYS A 223 1.63 3.04 -7.16
CA CYS A 223 2.69 2.97 -8.16
C CYS A 223 3.46 1.64 -8.15
N GLU A 224 3.22 0.77 -7.16
CA GLU A 224 3.93 -0.51 -7.02
C GLU A 224 3.59 -1.46 -8.17
N GLY A 225 4.63 -1.77 -8.97
CA GLY A 225 4.53 -2.73 -10.07
C GLY A 225 3.52 -2.34 -11.15
N VAL A 226 3.07 -1.09 -11.24
CA VAL A 226 2.17 -0.64 -12.30
C VAL A 226 2.96 -0.52 -13.60
N ALA A 227 2.49 -1.14 -14.68
CA ALA A 227 3.06 -0.88 -16.00
C ALA A 227 2.87 0.61 -16.32
N ALA A 228 3.93 1.26 -16.81
CA ALA A 228 3.83 2.64 -17.29
C ALA A 228 2.66 2.73 -18.30
N PRO A 229 1.81 3.78 -18.22
CA PRO A 229 0.76 3.97 -19.21
C PRO A 229 1.41 3.96 -20.59
N ARG A 230 0.96 3.03 -21.45
CA ARG A 230 1.40 2.93 -22.84
C ARG A 230 0.76 4.03 -23.68
#